data_AF-A0A316BSD2-F1
#
_entry.id   AF-A0A316BSD2-F1
#
_cell.length_a   1.000
_cell.length_b   1.000
_cell.length_c   1.000
_cell.angle_alpha   90.00
_cell.angle_beta   90.00
_cell.angle_gamma   90.00
#
_symmetry.space_group_name_H-M   'P 1'
#
loop_
_entity.id
_entity.type
_entity.pdbx_description
1 polymer ?
#
loop_
_entity_poly.entity_id
_entity_poly.type
_entity_poly.pdbx_seq_one_letter_code
_entity_poly.pdbx_strand_id
1 'polypeptide(L)'
;MAFSFLNGKSPFDEAEERLEAGETINGRPKMPKAPVMGWTDGVFLVVIIAAVFGGYQYYKYAKNKTAEVYGQCQALYEACATDASKYIEMEECYKATIDLSFTSDSLEILGQNRLAEVDSMRFVQQGFLNDAKSYLGDGDTASAVKMIKEYKGAMLLNGVGEKAEWEKIESLGK
;
A
#
# COMPACT_ATOMS: atom_id res chain seq x y z
N MET A 1 -28.27 9.28 -8.13
CA MET A 1 -29.20 9.75 -9.17
C MET A 1 -29.03 8.84 -10.37
N ALA A 2 -30.06 8.08 -10.71
CA ALA A 2 -30.05 7.12 -11.81
C ALA A 2 -30.22 7.86 -13.14
N PHE A 3 -29.24 7.74 -14.05
CA PHE A 3 -29.38 8.20 -15.42
C PHE A 3 -30.29 7.22 -16.18
N SER A 4 -31.51 7.65 -16.46
CA SER A 4 -32.48 6.89 -17.25
C SER A 4 -32.20 7.14 -18.74
N PHE A 5 -31.60 6.15 -19.42
CA PHE A 5 -31.29 6.16 -20.86
C PHE A 5 -32.46 5.68 -21.76
N LEU A 6 -33.68 5.56 -21.23
CA LEU A 6 -34.78 4.87 -21.93
C LEU A 6 -36.06 5.71 -22.09
N ASN A 7 -35.93 7.01 -22.36
CA ASN A 7 -37.10 7.86 -22.66
C ASN A 7 -37.07 8.50 -24.07
N GLY A 8 -36.26 7.95 -24.98
CA GLY A 8 -36.36 8.28 -26.41
C GLY A 8 -37.32 7.29 -27.08
N LYS A 9 -38.34 7.78 -27.78
CA LYS A 9 -39.17 6.95 -28.67
C LYS A 9 -38.24 6.15 -29.59
N SER A 10 -38.59 4.88 -29.81
CA SER A 10 -37.85 4.01 -30.71
C SER A 10 -37.73 4.67 -32.08
N PRO A 11 -36.55 4.65 -32.73
CA PRO A 11 -36.39 5.17 -34.09
C PRO A 11 -37.22 4.41 -35.12
N PHE A 12 -37.77 3.24 -34.75
CA PHE A 12 -38.72 2.50 -35.57
C PHE A 12 -40.14 3.08 -35.46
N ASP A 13 -40.55 3.57 -34.28
CA ASP A 13 -41.88 4.19 -34.08
C ASP A 13 -41.98 5.53 -34.82
N GLU A 14 -40.90 6.33 -34.83
CA GLU A 14 -40.84 7.58 -35.60
C GLU A 14 -40.80 7.35 -37.12
N ALA A 15 -40.28 6.21 -37.57
CA ALA A 15 -40.25 5.84 -38.99
C ALA A 15 -41.64 5.40 -39.49
N GLU A 16 -42.44 4.78 -38.63
CA GLU A 16 -43.80 4.35 -38.93
C GLU A 16 -44.78 5.54 -38.98
N GLU A 17 -44.72 6.46 -38.01
CA GLU A 17 -45.52 7.72 -38.02
C GLU A 17 -45.22 8.58 -39.27
N ARG A 18 -43.99 8.58 -39.78
CA ARG A 18 -43.61 9.35 -41.00
C ARG A 18 -43.97 8.67 -42.31
N LEU A 19 -44.10 7.34 -42.31
CA LEU A 19 -44.69 6.58 -43.43
C LEU A 19 -46.18 6.91 -43.56
N GLU A 20 -46.90 7.02 -42.45
CA GLU A 20 -48.30 7.42 -42.42
C GLU A 20 -48.48 8.92 -42.79
N ALA A 21 -47.52 9.78 -42.47
CA ALA A 21 -47.53 11.21 -42.82
C ALA A 21 -47.11 11.53 -44.28
N GLY A 22 -46.77 10.51 -45.10
CA GLY A 22 -46.47 10.68 -46.52
C GLY A 22 -45.11 11.30 -46.86
N GLU A 23 -44.20 11.44 -45.89
CA GLU A 23 -42.85 11.98 -46.12
C GLU A 23 -41.90 10.90 -46.67
N THR A 24 -42.10 10.50 -47.92
CA THR A 24 -41.26 9.50 -48.60
C THR A 24 -40.35 10.13 -49.65
N ILE A 25 -39.15 9.57 -49.81
CA ILE A 25 -38.27 9.83 -50.96
C ILE A 25 -38.12 8.50 -51.68
N ASN A 26 -38.61 8.40 -52.93
CA ASN A 26 -38.60 7.16 -53.73
C ASN A 26 -39.20 5.93 -53.01
N GLY A 27 -40.34 6.09 -52.33
CA GLY A 27 -41.06 4.99 -51.69
C GLY A 27 -40.39 4.42 -50.43
N ARG A 28 -39.38 5.10 -49.88
CA ARG A 28 -38.78 4.77 -48.57
C ARG A 28 -38.96 5.93 -47.59
N PRO A 29 -39.13 5.65 -46.28
CA PRO A 29 -39.23 6.69 -45.27
C PRO A 29 -37.99 7.57 -45.28
N LYS A 30 -38.19 8.88 -45.22
CA LYS A 30 -37.11 9.85 -45.09
C LYS A 30 -36.47 9.70 -43.72
N MET A 31 -35.41 8.89 -43.63
CA MET A 31 -34.64 8.71 -42.40
C MET A 31 -34.14 10.08 -41.92
N PRO A 32 -34.26 10.40 -40.61
CA PRO A 32 -33.71 11.62 -40.07
C PRO A 32 -32.20 11.65 -40.35
N LYS A 33 -31.72 12.71 -41.04
CA LYS A 33 -30.29 13.05 -41.09
C LYS A 33 -29.88 13.64 -39.75
N ALA A 34 -29.99 12.87 -38.68
CA ALA A 34 -29.35 13.24 -37.43
C ALA A 34 -27.83 13.06 -37.61
N PRO A 35 -26.99 14.04 -37.24
CA PRO A 35 -25.55 13.83 -37.22
C PRO A 35 -25.22 12.66 -36.29
N VAL A 36 -24.45 11.69 -36.79
CA VAL A 36 -24.13 10.41 -36.10
C VAL A 36 -23.23 10.60 -34.86
N MET A 37 -22.69 11.82 -34.66
CA MET A 37 -22.05 12.25 -33.41
C MET A 37 -21.97 13.78 -33.43
N GLY A 38 -22.33 14.44 -32.32
CA GLY A 38 -22.02 15.86 -32.16
C GLY A 38 -20.52 16.06 -31.98
N TRP A 39 -19.99 17.23 -32.37
CA TRP A 39 -18.59 17.59 -32.06
C TRP A 39 -18.27 17.44 -30.56
N THR A 40 -19.26 17.71 -29.71
CA THR A 40 -19.22 17.53 -28.25
C THR A 40 -18.97 16.07 -27.85
N ASP A 41 -19.59 15.11 -28.55
CA ASP A 41 -19.41 13.68 -28.28
C ASP A 41 -18.00 13.22 -28.68
N GLY A 42 -17.46 13.77 -29.77
CA GLY A 42 -16.08 13.54 -30.20
C GLY A 42 -15.06 14.06 -29.19
N VAL A 43 -15.25 15.28 -28.67
CA VAL A 43 -14.39 15.84 -27.61
C VAL A 43 -14.48 15.01 -26.33
N PHE A 44 -15.69 14.57 -25.95
CA PHE A 44 -15.89 13.73 -24.77
C PHE A 44 -15.18 12.38 -24.89
N LEU A 45 -15.24 11.74 -26.07
CA LEU A 45 -14.49 10.51 -26.35
C LEU A 45 -12.98 10.71 -26.23
N VAL A 46 -12.43 11.82 -26.71
CA VAL A 46 -11.00 12.13 -26.58
C VAL A 46 -10.61 12.29 -25.11
N VAL A 47 -11.44 12.94 -24.29
CA VAL A 47 -11.20 13.06 -22.84
C VAL A 47 -11.18 11.70 -22.15
N ILE A 48 -12.12 10.80 -22.48
CA ILE A 48 -12.14 9.44 -21.93
C ILE A 48 -10.86 8.69 -22.32
N ILE A 49 -10.49 8.74 -23.60
CA ILE A 49 -9.26 8.09 -24.09
C ILE A 49 -8.04 8.65 -23.34
N ALA A 50 -7.91 9.97 -23.23
CA ALA A 50 -6.82 10.60 -22.49
C ALA A 50 -6.79 10.17 -21.02
N ALA A 51 -7.94 10.07 -20.36
CA ALA A 51 -8.04 9.60 -18.98
C ALA A 51 -7.60 8.13 -18.83
N VAL A 52 -8.01 7.25 -19.76
CA VAL A 52 -7.62 5.83 -19.76
C VAL A 52 -6.11 5.68 -19.98
N PHE A 53 -5.55 6.37 -20.99
CA PHE A 53 -4.11 6.32 -21.27
C PHE A 53 -3.29 6.95 -20.12
N GLY A 54 -3.73 8.07 -19.57
CA GLY A 54 -3.10 8.72 -18.42
C GLY A 54 -3.12 7.84 -17.18
N GLY A 55 -4.27 7.23 -16.87
CA GLY A 55 -4.41 6.28 -15.77
C GLY A 55 -3.52 5.05 -15.92
N TYR A 56 -3.40 4.51 -17.14
CA TYR A 56 -2.52 3.38 -17.42
C TYR A 56 -1.03 3.72 -17.24
N GLN A 57 -0.60 4.90 -17.69
CA GLN A 57 0.79 5.36 -17.47
C GLN A 57 1.07 5.59 -15.99
N TYR A 58 0.13 6.19 -15.27
CA TYR A 58 0.25 6.37 -13.81
C TYR A 58 0.34 5.02 -13.09
N TYR A 59 -0.51 4.06 -13.46
CA TYR A 59 -0.46 2.71 -12.90
C TYR A 59 0.90 2.03 -13.12
N LYS A 60 1.47 2.12 -14.32
CA LYS A 60 2.82 1.60 -14.60
C LYS A 60 3.88 2.26 -13.73
N TYR A 61 3.84 3.59 -13.64
CA TYR A 61 4.76 4.35 -12.81
C TYR A 61 4.67 3.93 -11.33
N ALA A 62 3.46 3.89 -10.77
CA ALA A 62 3.22 3.46 -9.40
C ALA A 62 3.74 2.03 -9.16
N LYS A 63 3.44 1.10 -10.07
CA LYS A 63 3.91 -0.29 -9.98
C LYS A 63 5.44 -0.39 -9.97
N ASN A 64 6.13 0.34 -10.82
CA ASN A 64 7.60 0.33 -10.87
C ASN A 64 8.20 0.94 -9.60
N LYS A 65 7.67 2.08 -9.15
CA LYS A 65 8.11 2.73 -7.91
C LYS A 65 7.94 1.81 -6.70
N THR A 66 6.83 1.10 -6.61
CA THR A 66 6.60 0.11 -5.55
C THR A 66 7.63 -1.01 -5.58
N ALA A 67 7.93 -1.56 -6.76
CA ALA A 67 8.94 -2.61 -6.89
C ALA A 67 10.33 -2.12 -6.47
N GLU A 68 10.70 -0.89 -6.81
CA GLU A 68 11.96 -0.28 -6.40
C GLU A 68 12.06 -0.11 -4.88
N VAL A 69 11.02 0.43 -4.24
CA VAL A 69 11.00 0.65 -2.78
C VAL A 69 11.06 -0.69 -2.04
N TYR A 70 10.25 -1.67 -2.44
CA TYR A 70 10.30 -3.01 -1.84
C TYR A 70 11.65 -3.70 -2.08
N GLY A 71 12.29 -3.47 -3.22
CA GLY A 71 13.65 -3.94 -3.49
C GLY A 71 14.69 -3.33 -2.55
N GLN A 72 14.58 -2.04 -2.25
CA GLN A 72 15.44 -1.37 -1.27
C GLN A 72 15.23 -1.92 0.15
N CYS A 73 13.97 -2.09 0.57
CA CYS A 73 13.69 -2.66 1.90
C CYS A 73 14.15 -4.11 2.01
N GLN A 74 14.02 -4.90 0.94
CA GLN A 74 14.52 -6.28 0.89
C GLN A 74 16.05 -6.33 0.98
N ALA A 75 16.78 -5.42 0.34
CA ALA A 75 18.23 -5.35 0.47
C ALA A 75 18.67 -5.02 1.91
N LEU A 76 17.93 -4.14 2.61
CA LEU A 76 18.15 -3.88 4.04
C LEU A 76 17.86 -5.12 4.88
N TYR A 77 16.78 -5.85 4.60
CA TYR A 77 16.47 -7.11 5.28
C TYR A 77 17.58 -8.16 5.11
N GLU A 78 18.13 -8.31 3.91
CA GLU A 78 19.24 -9.23 3.66
C GLU A 78 20.53 -8.79 4.37
N ALA A 79 20.78 -7.47 4.46
CA ALA A 79 21.91 -6.93 5.22
C ALA A 79 21.79 -7.23 6.73
N CYS A 80 20.57 -7.35 7.27
CA CYS A 80 20.33 -7.68 8.67
C CYS A 80 20.92 -9.04 9.09
N ALA A 81 21.10 -9.97 8.15
CA ALA A 81 21.76 -11.25 8.43
C ALA A 81 23.23 -11.09 8.83
N THR A 82 23.88 -10.01 8.39
CA THR A 82 25.30 -9.70 8.68
C THR A 82 25.47 -8.57 9.68
N ASP A 83 24.55 -7.62 9.70
CA ASP A 83 24.58 -6.46 10.57
C ASP A 83 23.20 -6.25 11.20
N ALA A 84 23.07 -6.71 12.45
CA ALA A 84 21.81 -6.64 13.17
C ALA A 84 21.38 -5.17 13.45
N SER A 85 22.26 -4.18 13.37
CA SER A 85 21.86 -2.78 13.54
C SER A 85 20.93 -2.29 12.42
N LYS A 86 20.94 -2.95 11.26
CA LYS A 86 20.09 -2.64 10.10
C LYS A 86 18.62 -2.94 10.28
N TYR A 87 18.23 -3.70 11.31
CA TYR A 87 16.82 -3.98 11.59
C TYR A 87 15.99 -2.71 11.80
N ILE A 88 16.58 -1.63 12.31
CA ILE A 88 15.90 -0.35 12.52
C ILE A 88 15.61 0.34 11.18
N GLU A 89 16.63 0.44 10.31
CA GLU A 89 16.49 1.01 8.97
C GLU A 89 15.50 0.19 8.12
N MET A 90 15.53 -1.12 8.27
CA MET A 90 14.61 -2.05 7.60
C MET A 90 13.16 -1.84 8.07
N GLU A 91 12.92 -1.74 9.38
CA GLU A 91 11.60 -1.47 9.96
C GLU A 91 11.02 -0.15 9.45
N GLU A 92 11.81 0.92 9.43
CA GLU A 92 11.40 2.21 8.89
C GLU A 92 11.06 2.14 7.40
N CYS A 93 11.87 1.40 6.62
CA CYS A 93 11.64 1.22 5.18
C CYS A 93 10.30 0.52 4.91
N TYR A 94 10.02 -0.61 5.58
CA TYR A 94 8.75 -1.32 5.40
C TYR A 94 7.55 -0.59 6.01
N LYS A 95 7.73 0.25 7.04
CA LYS A 95 6.64 1.12 7.49
C LYS A 95 6.27 2.17 6.44
N ALA A 96 7.25 2.73 5.74
CA ALA A 96 7.02 3.71 4.69
C ALA A 96 6.30 3.13 3.45
N THR A 97 6.24 1.80 3.28
CA THR A 97 5.52 1.20 2.14
C THR A 97 4.00 1.37 2.24
N ILE A 98 3.45 1.71 3.41
CA ILE A 98 2.02 1.98 3.58
C ILE A 98 1.56 3.23 2.82
N ASP A 99 2.47 4.17 2.59
CA ASP A 99 2.19 5.44 1.90
C ASP A 99 2.29 5.31 0.37
N LEU A 100 2.58 4.12 -0.16
CA LEU A 100 2.65 3.88 -1.59
C LEU A 100 1.24 3.87 -2.20
N SER A 101 1.09 4.56 -3.33
CA SER A 101 -0.18 4.64 -4.06
C SER A 101 -0.65 3.32 -4.68
N PHE A 102 0.22 2.30 -4.68
CA PHE A 102 -0.08 0.96 -5.15
C PHE A 102 0.81 -0.05 -4.42
N THR A 103 0.20 -1.07 -3.83
CA THR A 103 0.91 -2.23 -3.28
C THR A 103 0.07 -3.47 -3.62
N SER A 104 0.70 -4.56 -4.06
CA SER A 104 -0.02 -5.82 -4.27
C SER A 104 -0.12 -6.58 -2.96
N ASP A 105 -1.19 -7.35 -2.77
CA ASP A 105 -1.44 -8.14 -1.54
C ASP A 105 -0.22 -8.99 -1.13
N SER A 106 0.48 -9.58 -2.10
CA SER A 106 1.70 -10.37 -1.84
C SER A 106 2.85 -9.56 -1.24
N LEU A 107 3.02 -8.30 -1.65
CA LEU A 107 4.05 -7.40 -1.13
C LEU A 107 3.63 -6.83 0.22
N GLU A 108 2.34 -6.57 0.41
CA GLU A 108 1.80 -6.15 1.71
C GLU A 108 2.01 -7.26 2.75
N ILE A 109 1.65 -8.50 2.44
CA ILE A 109 1.90 -9.66 3.32
C ILE A 109 3.40 -9.82 3.61
N LEU A 110 4.25 -9.66 2.59
CA LEU A 110 5.71 -9.71 2.78
C LEU A 110 6.16 -8.66 3.79
N GLY A 111 5.76 -7.41 3.62
CA GLY A 111 6.12 -6.31 4.51
C GLY A 111 5.63 -6.53 5.95
N GLN A 112 4.37 -6.96 6.11
CA GLN A 112 3.81 -7.30 7.41
C GLN A 112 4.59 -8.43 8.11
N ASN A 113 4.97 -9.48 7.38
CA ASN A 113 5.78 -10.56 7.93
C ASN A 113 7.15 -10.08 8.41
N ARG A 114 7.81 -9.17 7.67
CA ARG A 114 9.10 -8.59 8.07
C ARG A 114 8.98 -7.70 9.30
N LEU A 115 7.93 -6.89 9.38
CA LEU A 115 7.67 -6.08 10.55
C LEU A 115 7.33 -6.94 11.79
N ALA A 116 6.53 -8.00 11.61
CA ALA A 116 6.21 -8.93 12.68
C ALA A 116 7.44 -9.67 13.23
N GLU A 117 8.43 -9.95 12.38
CA GLU A 117 9.71 -10.52 12.79
C GLU A 117 10.47 -9.58 13.73
N VAL A 118 10.53 -8.28 13.40
CA VAL A 118 11.14 -7.25 14.25
C VAL A 118 10.40 -7.11 15.58
N ASP A 119 9.06 -7.10 15.56
CA ASP A 119 8.26 -7.02 16.77
C ASP A 119 8.44 -8.26 17.66
N SER A 120 8.58 -9.45 17.07
CA SER A 120 8.90 -10.68 17.81
C SER A 120 10.26 -10.59 18.48
N MET A 121 11.30 -10.10 17.79
CA MET A 121 12.62 -9.88 18.38
C MET A 121 12.59 -8.85 19.51
N ARG A 122 11.84 -7.77 19.33
CA ARG A 122 11.63 -6.74 20.36
C ARG A 122 10.92 -7.31 21.59
N PHE A 123 9.91 -8.15 21.39
CA PHE A 123 9.21 -8.82 22.49
C PHE A 123 10.13 -9.74 23.30
N VAL A 124 10.96 -10.54 22.62
CA VAL A 124 11.98 -11.37 23.29
C VAL A 124 12.93 -10.50 24.10
N GLN A 125 13.40 -9.39 23.51
CA GLN A 125 14.29 -8.46 24.19
C GLN A 125 13.64 -7.83 25.43
N GLN A 126 12.36 -7.48 25.37
CA GLN A 126 11.60 -7.01 26.53
C GLN A 126 11.49 -8.07 27.62
N GLY A 127 11.38 -9.36 27.26
CA GLY A 127 11.45 -10.47 28.21
C GLY A 127 12.73 -10.45 29.05
N PHE A 128 13.89 -10.39 28.38
CA PHE A 128 15.20 -10.28 29.05
C PHE A 128 15.28 -9.07 29.98
N LEU A 129 14.75 -7.92 29.55
CA LEU A 129 14.73 -6.71 30.37
C LEU A 129 13.85 -6.87 31.61
N ASN A 130 12.67 -7.48 31.47
CA ASN A 130 11.74 -7.71 32.57
C ASN A 130 12.30 -8.70 33.58
N ASP A 131 12.93 -9.78 33.12
CA ASP A 131 13.60 -10.75 34.00
C ASP A 131 14.76 -10.09 34.76
N ALA A 132 15.57 -9.28 34.07
CA ALA A 132 16.66 -8.53 34.70
C ALA A 132 16.15 -7.53 35.75
N LYS A 133 15.03 -6.85 35.48
CA LYS A 133 14.37 -5.98 36.46
C LYS A 133 13.86 -6.76 37.68
N SER A 134 13.36 -7.98 37.48
CA SER A 134 12.95 -8.85 38.60
C SER A 134 14.14 -9.19 39.49
N TYR A 135 15.27 -9.63 38.91
CA TYR A 135 16.49 -9.91 39.69
C TYR A 135 17.01 -8.68 40.44
N LEU A 136 16.91 -7.48 39.85
CA LEU A 136 17.23 -6.24 40.58
C LEU A 136 16.26 -5.94 41.72
N GLY A 137 14.97 -6.22 41.54
CA GLY A 137 13.96 -6.10 42.60
C GLY A 137 14.27 -7.03 43.79
N ASP A 138 14.81 -8.22 43.50
CA ASP A 138 15.24 -9.20 44.51
C ASP A 138 16.63 -8.91 45.11
N GLY A 139 17.30 -7.84 44.65
CA GLY A 139 18.64 -7.43 45.11
C GLY A 139 19.80 -8.19 44.48
N ASP A 140 19.55 -9.10 43.53
CA ASP A 140 20.56 -9.86 42.81
C ASP A 140 21.02 -9.14 41.53
N THR A 141 21.93 -8.18 41.72
CA THR A 141 22.54 -7.39 40.64
C THR A 141 23.37 -8.24 39.67
N ALA A 142 23.98 -9.33 40.14
CA ALA A 142 24.82 -10.19 39.30
C ALA A 142 23.99 -10.99 38.29
N SER A 143 22.87 -11.56 38.74
CA SER A 143 21.94 -12.28 37.87
C SER A 143 21.23 -11.35 36.88
N ALA A 144 20.89 -10.13 37.29
CA ALA A 144 20.31 -9.12 36.41
C ALA A 144 21.24 -8.74 35.25
N VAL A 145 22.51 -8.44 35.55
CA VAL A 145 23.53 -8.13 34.55
C VAL A 145 23.77 -9.32 33.63
N LYS A 146 23.82 -10.53 34.19
CA LYS A 146 24.05 -11.76 33.43
C LYS A 146 22.92 -11.99 32.42
N MET A 147 21.66 -11.85 32.84
CA MET A 147 20.49 -12.01 31.98
C MET A 147 20.55 -11.08 30.76
N ILE A 148 20.87 -9.80 30.98
CA ILE A 148 20.99 -8.83 29.88
C ILE A 148 22.16 -9.14 28.94
N LYS A 149 23.31 -9.57 29.48
CA LYS A 149 24.48 -9.96 28.68
C LYS A 149 24.30 -11.27 27.90
N GLU A 150 23.32 -12.10 28.28
CA GLU A 150 23.00 -13.33 27.55
C GLU A 150 22.26 -13.06 26.23
N TYR A 151 21.63 -11.88 26.10
CA TYR A 151 21.02 -11.47 24.84
C TYR A 151 22.10 -11.16 23.78
N LYS A 152 22.05 -11.89 22.66
CA LYS A 152 23.00 -11.76 21.54
C LYS A 152 22.41 -11.10 20.28
N GLY A 153 21.18 -10.59 20.37
CA GLY A 153 20.47 -9.97 19.24
C GLY A 153 20.77 -8.47 19.09
N ALA A 154 20.13 -7.85 18.10
CA ALA A 154 20.23 -6.41 17.90
C ALA A 154 19.53 -5.61 19.02
N MET A 155 20.02 -4.42 19.32
CA MET A 155 19.33 -3.52 20.25
C MET A 155 18.13 -2.85 19.56
N LEU A 156 16.91 -3.36 19.81
CA LEU A 156 15.67 -2.89 19.17
C LEU A 156 14.78 -2.03 20.07
N LEU A 157 15.18 -1.77 21.32
CA LEU A 157 14.43 -0.97 22.32
C LEU A 157 14.61 0.56 22.20
N ASN A 158 15.11 1.06 21.05
CA ASN A 158 15.52 2.46 20.91
C ASN A 158 14.37 3.49 21.04
N GLY A 159 13.09 3.07 21.03
CA GLY A 159 11.93 3.96 20.94
C GLY A 159 11.11 4.20 22.22
N VAL A 160 11.34 3.48 23.32
CA VAL A 160 10.37 3.44 24.46
C VAL A 160 10.99 3.74 25.83
N GLY A 161 12.20 4.30 25.89
CA GLY A 161 12.91 4.56 27.17
C GLY A 161 13.50 3.31 27.84
N GLU A 162 13.08 2.12 27.40
CA GLU A 162 13.56 0.81 27.84
C GLU A 162 15.05 0.59 27.52
N LYS A 163 15.60 1.25 26.49
CA LYS A 163 17.04 1.27 26.21
C LYS A 163 17.86 1.85 27.36
N ALA A 164 17.43 2.97 27.92
CA ALA A 164 18.16 3.63 29.00
C ALA A 164 18.18 2.75 30.26
N GLU A 165 17.10 2.01 30.51
CA GLU A 165 17.04 1.03 31.58
C GLU A 165 17.97 -0.15 31.32
N TRP A 166 17.97 -0.71 30.11
CA TRP A 166 18.91 -1.75 29.70
C TRP A 166 20.37 -1.35 29.94
N GLU A 167 20.77 -0.18 29.45
CA GLU A 167 22.13 0.37 29.61
C GLU A 167 22.46 0.62 31.08
N LYS A 168 21.50 1.09 31.88
CA LYS A 168 21.68 1.28 33.33
C LYS A 168 21.97 -0.04 34.02
N ILE A 169 21.22 -1.09 33.73
CA ILE A 169 21.44 -2.41 34.34
C ILE A 169 22.78 -2.98 33.88
N GLU A 170 23.11 -2.86 32.59
CA GLU A 170 24.40 -3.29 32.06
C GLU A 170 25.59 -2.58 32.74
N SER A 171 25.44 -1.29 33.08
CA SER A 171 26.47 -0.49 33.75
C SER A 171 26.79 -0.95 35.18
N LEU A 172 25.86 -1.63 35.86
CA LEU A 172 26.08 -2.20 37.19
C LEU A 172 27.07 -3.38 37.18
N GLY A 173 27.35 -3.93 36.00
CA GLY A 173 28.29 -5.02 35.79
C GLY A 173 29.68 -4.60 35.35
N LYS A 174 30.00 -3.30 35.39
CA LYS A 174 31.33 -2.73 35.17
C LYS A 174 31.97 -2.35 36.50
#